data_AF-A0A2E4YAN2-F1
#
_entry.id   AF-A0A2E4YAN2-F1
#
_cell.length_a   1.000
_cell.length_b   1.000
_cell.length_c   1.000
_cell.angle_alpha   90.00
_cell.angle_beta   90.00
_cell.angle_gamma   90.00
#
_symmetry.space_group_name_H-M   'P 1'
#
loop_
_entity.id
_entity.type
_entity.pdbx_description
1 polymer ?
#
loop_
_entity_poly.entity_id
_entity_poly.type
_entity_poly.pdbx_seq_one_letter_code
_entity_poly.pdbx_strand_id
1 'polypeptide(L)'
;MLPRRYLIAPLKILILTILASCSTSDISDSLPLADENAALTQAATLIREAEASSGRIAASYLTQAARLLLAESKIERANKLMDRIDRPSALPPALKIAYAQLQADLAIARDDKSAALRWLTGSLVSDLNANDPAAPELYSTLGDLHLENNSIAAAVTAYALAAKTLNHPKQTQNIEALWQLLLSLEATKLQKLAGEANSYELRGWIELARVYLAGNSNIRSQLNAIESWRSIWTSHTASQVLPSDLAALQSLWDNRPRKIALLLPLQQNAGIAIQEGFFSAYYESLQVSREVPAVYAYDTSSLINIEPIYQQAVEAGAELIIGPLSKSMVNQLAAKESLPVPTLALNYADSVDKSPHNLYQFGLAPADEISQVLDLAWARGYRRAALIAPDASDYRRLRSAFSVDWQNRGGSVVSLSTYGETNDYSIVIKNLLAIDASEERLANLRSLLPRNNIEFIPRPRQDIDFIFLVANPRQARLIKPTLAFYFAANIPVFALPSVFDGIPESTDNRDLEGIWFADAPWLLEDGSLKQKINNELRSAQGSSQ
;
A
#
# COMPACT_ATOMS: atom_id res chain seq x y z
N MET A 1 -69.91 -30.23 42.13
CA MET A 1 -70.95 -31.15 41.65
C MET A 1 -70.55 -31.66 40.26
N LEU A 2 -70.06 -32.90 40.20
CA LEU A 2 -70.10 -33.79 39.01
C LEU A 2 -71.36 -34.68 39.16
N PRO A 3 -71.87 -35.47 38.16
CA PRO A 3 -71.23 -36.00 36.94
C PRO A 3 -72.14 -35.94 35.66
N ARG A 4 -71.73 -36.31 34.43
CA ARG A 4 -71.77 -37.69 33.88
C ARG A 4 -71.13 -37.79 32.46
N ARG A 5 -70.49 -38.95 32.24
CA ARG A 5 -69.80 -39.52 31.06
C ARG A 5 -70.81 -39.85 29.91
N TYR A 6 -70.45 -40.02 28.63
CA TYR A 6 -69.62 -41.10 28.06
C TYR A 6 -69.09 -40.85 26.61
N LEU A 7 -67.95 -41.52 26.36
CA LEU A 7 -67.24 -41.90 25.13
C LEU A 7 -68.04 -42.06 23.81
N ILE A 8 -67.39 -41.78 22.67
CA ILE A 8 -66.82 -42.75 21.69
C ILE A 8 -65.95 -41.99 20.64
N ALA A 9 -64.71 -42.46 20.45
CA ALA A 9 -63.83 -42.26 19.29
C ALA A 9 -63.85 -43.58 18.46
N PRO A 10 -63.44 -43.67 17.17
CA PRO A 10 -62.20 -43.08 16.62
C PRO A 10 -62.23 -42.64 15.13
N LEU A 11 -61.31 -41.75 14.71
CA LEU A 11 -60.77 -41.78 13.34
C LEU A 11 -59.35 -41.19 13.27
N LYS A 12 -58.48 -41.93 12.59
CA LYS A 12 -57.02 -41.79 12.46
C LYS A 12 -56.61 -40.56 11.62
N ILE A 13 -55.70 -39.73 12.13
CA ILE A 13 -54.27 -39.56 11.74
C ILE A 13 -54.02 -39.28 10.25
N LEU A 14 -53.57 -38.05 9.95
CA LEU A 14 -52.28 -37.83 9.26
C LEU A 14 -51.72 -36.46 9.66
N ILE A 15 -50.57 -36.49 10.35
CA ILE A 15 -49.73 -35.36 10.75
C ILE A 15 -48.65 -35.21 9.68
N LEU A 16 -48.46 -34.01 9.13
CA LEU A 16 -47.27 -33.65 8.37
C LEU A 16 -46.50 -32.56 9.14
N THR A 17 -45.46 -32.99 9.83
CA THR A 17 -44.41 -32.17 10.45
C THR A 17 -43.45 -31.69 9.37
N ILE A 18 -43.26 -30.37 9.24
CA ILE A 18 -42.14 -29.78 8.51
C ILE A 18 -41.03 -29.50 9.52
N LEU A 19 -39.97 -30.30 9.45
CA LEU A 19 -38.68 -30.05 10.09
C LEU A 19 -37.95 -28.97 9.30
N ALA A 20 -37.65 -27.83 9.94
CA ALA A 20 -36.65 -26.91 9.47
C ALA A 20 -35.27 -27.40 9.93
N SER A 21 -34.47 -27.88 8.99
CA SER A 21 -33.05 -28.16 9.16
C SER A 21 -32.33 -27.75 7.87
N CYS A 22 -31.39 -26.80 8.00
CA CYS A 22 -30.19 -26.60 7.18
C CYS A 22 -29.41 -25.49 7.91
N SER A 23 -28.39 -25.80 8.72
CA SER A 23 -27.00 -26.07 8.32
C SER A 23 -26.43 -24.99 7.41
N THR A 24 -25.52 -24.23 8.02
CA THR A 24 -24.58 -23.25 7.49
C THR A 24 -23.99 -23.63 6.13
N SER A 25 -23.98 -22.67 5.20
CA SER A 25 -23.21 -22.73 3.96
C SER A 25 -22.47 -21.41 3.78
N ASP A 26 -21.18 -21.54 3.51
CA ASP A 26 -20.22 -20.47 3.33
C ASP A 26 -20.63 -19.46 2.27
N ILE A 27 -20.43 -18.18 2.58
CA ILE A 27 -20.57 -17.06 1.65
C ILE A 27 -19.36 -17.10 0.72
N SER A 28 -19.53 -17.77 -0.42
CA SER A 28 -18.73 -17.53 -1.61
C SER A 28 -19.62 -16.73 -2.55
N ASP A 29 -19.44 -15.40 -2.61
CA ASP A 29 -20.09 -14.54 -3.60
C ASP A 29 -19.48 -14.82 -4.98
N SER A 30 -19.92 -15.92 -5.59
CA SER A 30 -19.90 -16.07 -7.04
C SER A 30 -21.16 -15.44 -7.60
N LEU A 31 -21.02 -14.45 -8.49
CA LEU A 31 -22.09 -13.97 -9.37
C LEU A 31 -22.90 -15.17 -9.90
N PRO A 32 -24.25 -15.11 -9.96
CA PRO A 32 -25.01 -16.22 -10.50
C PRO A 32 -24.60 -16.42 -11.96
N LEU A 33 -23.94 -17.55 -12.24
CA LEU A 33 -23.74 -18.06 -13.58
C LEU A 33 -25.12 -18.16 -14.22
N ALA A 34 -25.40 -17.30 -15.20
CA ALA A 34 -26.55 -17.48 -16.06
C ALA A 34 -26.47 -18.88 -16.67
N ASP A 35 -27.55 -19.65 -16.61
CA ASP A 35 -27.63 -20.94 -17.27
C ASP A 35 -27.47 -20.72 -18.79
N GLU A 36 -26.37 -21.18 -19.40
CA GLU A 36 -26.04 -21.02 -20.83
C GLU A 36 -27.24 -21.38 -21.72
N ASN A 37 -28.04 -22.37 -21.30
CA ASN A 37 -29.25 -22.79 -22.02
C ASN A 37 -30.37 -21.73 -21.98
N ALA A 38 -30.49 -20.97 -20.90
CA ALA A 38 -31.51 -19.93 -20.77
C ALA A 38 -31.21 -18.72 -21.66
N ALA A 39 -29.96 -18.25 -21.69
CA ALA A 39 -29.54 -17.11 -22.52
C ALA A 39 -29.69 -17.41 -24.01
N LEU A 40 -29.29 -18.60 -24.45
CA LEU A 40 -29.46 -19.05 -25.84
C LEU A 40 -30.94 -19.21 -26.23
N THR A 41 -31.78 -19.71 -25.32
CA THR A 41 -33.24 -19.83 -25.55
C THR A 41 -33.90 -18.46 -25.66
N GLN A 42 -33.48 -17.50 -24.83
CA GLN A 42 -33.96 -16.13 -24.89
C GLN A 42 -33.52 -15.44 -26.20
N ALA A 43 -32.25 -15.61 -26.61
CA ALA A 43 -31.77 -15.10 -27.88
C ALA A 43 -32.58 -15.66 -29.06
N ALA A 44 -32.88 -16.97 -29.07
CA ALA A 44 -33.73 -17.57 -30.10
C ALA A 44 -35.16 -16.99 -30.12
N THR A 45 -35.69 -16.64 -28.95
CA THR A 45 -37.02 -16.00 -28.85
C THR A 45 -36.99 -14.58 -29.43
N LEU A 46 -36.00 -13.77 -29.07
CA LEU A 46 -35.81 -12.43 -29.62
C LEU A 46 -35.61 -12.44 -31.15
N ILE A 47 -34.91 -13.44 -31.69
CA ILE A 47 -34.73 -13.59 -33.15
C ILE A 47 -36.09 -13.83 -33.85
N ARG A 48 -36.96 -14.67 -33.28
CA ARG A 48 -38.31 -14.89 -33.82
C ARG A 48 -39.17 -13.64 -33.74
N GLU A 49 -39.09 -12.89 -32.64
CA GLU A 49 -39.79 -11.60 -32.50
C GLU A 49 -39.28 -10.55 -33.49
N ALA A 50 -37.98 -10.58 -33.79
CA ALA A 50 -37.40 -9.75 -34.85
C ALA A 50 -37.95 -10.12 -36.23
N GLU A 51 -38.11 -11.41 -36.54
CA GLU A 51 -38.66 -11.90 -37.81
C GLU A 51 -40.15 -11.57 -37.98
N ALA A 52 -40.89 -11.49 -36.87
CA ALA A 52 -42.28 -11.07 -36.85
C ALA A 52 -42.47 -9.53 -36.84
N SER A 53 -41.38 -8.75 -36.79
CA SER A 53 -41.43 -7.28 -36.71
C SER A 53 -40.62 -6.63 -37.85
N SER A 54 -40.63 -5.30 -37.92
CA SER A 54 -39.91 -4.56 -38.97
C SER A 54 -39.32 -3.24 -38.46
N GLY A 55 -38.40 -2.68 -39.26
CA GLY A 55 -37.75 -1.40 -38.98
C GLY A 55 -37.07 -1.36 -37.61
N ARG A 56 -37.34 -0.30 -36.84
CA ARG A 56 -36.71 -0.06 -35.53
C ARG A 56 -36.97 -1.16 -34.48
N ILE A 57 -38.12 -1.84 -34.56
CA ILE A 57 -38.49 -2.88 -33.60
C ILE A 57 -37.67 -4.14 -33.84
N ALA A 58 -37.60 -4.59 -35.10
CA ALA A 58 -36.75 -5.71 -35.49
C ALA A 58 -35.28 -5.46 -35.15
N ALA A 59 -34.77 -4.26 -35.44
CA ALA A 59 -33.39 -3.88 -35.10
C ALA A 59 -33.10 -3.92 -33.58
N SER A 60 -34.07 -3.52 -32.74
CA SER A 60 -33.95 -3.63 -31.28
C SER A 60 -33.82 -5.08 -30.82
N TYR A 61 -34.69 -5.96 -31.31
CA TYR A 61 -34.65 -7.38 -30.97
C TYR A 61 -33.37 -8.07 -31.47
N LEU A 62 -32.93 -7.76 -32.68
CA LEU A 62 -31.67 -8.28 -33.23
C LEU A 62 -30.46 -7.84 -32.38
N THR A 63 -30.42 -6.58 -31.97
CA THR A 63 -29.33 -6.04 -31.13
C THR A 63 -29.29 -6.73 -29.76
N GLN A 64 -30.46 -6.94 -29.14
CA GLN A 64 -30.56 -7.66 -27.86
C GLN A 64 -30.16 -9.13 -27.99
N ALA A 65 -30.62 -9.82 -29.04
CA ALA A 65 -30.27 -11.21 -29.31
C ALA A 65 -28.76 -11.38 -29.57
N ALA A 66 -28.18 -10.48 -30.36
CA ALA A 66 -26.75 -10.49 -30.66
C ALA A 66 -25.89 -10.23 -29.41
N ARG A 67 -26.35 -9.37 -28.49
CA ARG A 67 -25.67 -9.16 -27.19
C ARG A 67 -25.65 -10.43 -26.33
N LEU A 68 -26.77 -11.14 -26.24
CA LEU A 68 -26.83 -12.44 -25.53
C LEU A 68 -25.91 -13.48 -26.18
N LEU A 69 -25.90 -13.56 -27.51
CA LEU A 69 -25.01 -14.47 -28.22
C LEU A 69 -23.53 -14.14 -28.02
N LEU A 70 -23.18 -12.86 -27.93
CA LEU A 70 -21.82 -12.42 -27.65
C LEU A 70 -21.39 -12.80 -26.22
N ALA A 71 -22.26 -12.62 -25.23
CA ALA A 71 -22.00 -13.05 -23.85
C ALA A 71 -21.72 -14.56 -23.76
N GLU A 72 -22.37 -15.36 -24.61
CA GLU A 72 -22.16 -16.82 -24.74
C GLU A 72 -21.01 -17.20 -25.71
N SER A 73 -20.14 -16.25 -26.04
CA SER A 73 -19.00 -16.42 -26.96
C SER A 73 -19.37 -16.91 -28.37
N LYS A 74 -20.63 -16.75 -28.81
CA LYS A 74 -21.10 -17.12 -30.16
C LYS A 74 -20.92 -15.97 -31.15
N ILE A 75 -19.68 -15.47 -31.27
CA ILE A 75 -19.30 -14.26 -32.02
C ILE A 75 -19.81 -14.26 -33.46
N GLU A 76 -19.60 -15.35 -34.21
CA GLU A 76 -20.02 -15.43 -35.62
C GLU A 76 -21.53 -15.38 -35.81
N ARG A 77 -22.31 -15.93 -34.86
CA ARG A 77 -23.77 -15.86 -34.91
C ARG A 77 -24.25 -14.45 -34.59
N ALA A 78 -23.67 -13.81 -33.59
CA ALA A 78 -23.98 -12.43 -33.23
C ALA A 78 -23.68 -11.48 -34.40
N ASN A 79 -22.54 -11.63 -35.08
CA ASN A 79 -22.20 -10.81 -36.25
C ASN A 79 -23.22 -10.95 -37.37
N LYS A 80 -23.60 -12.19 -37.73
CA LYS A 80 -24.62 -12.45 -38.76
C LYS A 80 -25.97 -11.82 -38.44
N LEU A 81 -26.35 -11.72 -37.15
CA LEU A 81 -27.57 -11.01 -36.76
C LEU A 81 -27.44 -9.50 -36.95
N MET A 82 -26.28 -8.94 -36.62
CA MET A 82 -26.02 -7.51 -36.79
C MET A 82 -25.98 -7.08 -38.27
N ASP A 83 -25.53 -7.97 -39.16
CA ASP A 83 -25.55 -7.77 -40.62
C ASP A 83 -26.97 -7.66 -41.20
N ARG A 84 -28.01 -8.12 -40.48
CA ARG A 84 -29.42 -8.02 -40.90
C ARG A 84 -30.00 -6.60 -40.73
N ILE A 85 -29.25 -5.66 -40.14
CA ILE A 85 -29.70 -4.28 -39.91
C ILE A 85 -29.18 -3.39 -41.05
N ASP A 86 -29.96 -3.26 -42.13
CA ASP A 86 -29.52 -2.64 -43.39
C ASP A 86 -29.24 -1.12 -43.31
N ARG A 87 -29.94 -0.40 -42.43
CA ARG A 87 -29.88 1.08 -42.35
C ARG A 87 -29.62 1.57 -40.92
N PRO A 88 -28.42 1.31 -40.36
CA PRO A 88 -28.12 1.67 -38.97
C PRO A 88 -28.11 3.20 -38.74
N SER A 89 -27.81 3.99 -39.77
CA SER A 89 -27.87 5.46 -39.72
C SER A 89 -29.28 6.03 -39.56
N ALA A 90 -30.32 5.26 -39.86
CA ALA A 90 -31.73 5.66 -39.70
C ALA A 90 -32.33 5.24 -38.34
N LEU A 91 -31.56 4.57 -37.49
CA LEU A 91 -32.04 4.14 -36.17
C LEU A 91 -32.19 5.33 -35.20
N PRO A 92 -33.04 5.22 -34.17
CA PRO A 92 -33.07 6.19 -33.08
C PRO A 92 -31.71 6.29 -32.35
N PRO A 93 -31.37 7.43 -31.72
CA PRO A 93 -30.06 7.66 -31.10
C PRO A 93 -29.57 6.52 -30.18
N ALA A 94 -30.38 6.11 -29.20
CA ALA A 94 -30.02 5.04 -28.27
C ALA A 94 -29.70 3.71 -28.97
N LEU A 95 -30.40 3.40 -30.07
CA LEU A 95 -30.18 2.16 -30.82
C LEU A 95 -28.98 2.27 -31.76
N LYS A 96 -28.61 3.48 -32.24
CA LYS A 96 -27.34 3.72 -32.93
C LYS A 96 -26.16 3.45 -32.01
N ILE A 97 -26.23 3.93 -30.76
CA ILE A 97 -25.19 3.71 -29.74
C ILE A 97 -25.08 2.21 -29.45
N ALA A 98 -26.20 1.55 -29.16
CA ALA A 98 -26.20 0.12 -28.88
C ALA A 98 -25.66 -0.71 -30.05
N TYR A 99 -25.98 -0.32 -31.29
CA TYR A 99 -25.44 -0.95 -32.50
C TYR A 99 -23.92 -0.75 -32.63
N ALA A 100 -23.44 0.49 -32.49
CA ALA A 100 -22.02 0.82 -32.58
C ALA A 100 -21.20 0.14 -31.47
N GLN A 101 -21.71 0.14 -30.24
CA GLN A 101 -21.11 -0.58 -29.11
C GLN A 101 -20.96 -2.06 -29.42
N LEU A 102 -22.05 -2.72 -29.84
CA LEU A 102 -22.02 -4.15 -30.08
C LEU A 102 -21.13 -4.54 -31.27
N GLN A 103 -21.06 -3.69 -32.31
CA GLN A 103 -20.09 -3.87 -33.40
C GLN A 103 -18.64 -3.73 -32.91
N ALA A 104 -18.37 -2.81 -31.99
CA ALA A 104 -17.05 -2.68 -31.37
C ALA A 104 -16.72 -3.88 -30.47
N ASP A 105 -17.66 -4.35 -29.66
CA ASP A 105 -17.47 -5.52 -28.80
C ASP A 105 -17.18 -6.79 -29.64
N LEU A 106 -17.87 -6.97 -30.77
CA LEU A 106 -17.61 -8.05 -31.73
C LEU A 106 -16.23 -7.94 -32.37
N ALA A 107 -15.77 -6.72 -32.67
CA ALA A 107 -14.44 -6.47 -33.20
C ALA A 107 -13.35 -6.75 -32.15
N ILE A 108 -13.54 -6.32 -30.90
CA ILE A 108 -12.65 -6.63 -29.76
C ILE A 108 -12.56 -8.14 -29.54
N ALA A 109 -13.69 -8.86 -29.58
CA ALA A 109 -13.73 -10.31 -29.43
C ALA A 109 -12.97 -11.07 -30.54
N ARG A 110 -12.71 -10.40 -31.68
CA ARG A 110 -11.89 -10.91 -32.80
C ARG A 110 -10.47 -10.32 -32.82
N ASP A 111 -10.08 -9.59 -31.76
CA ASP A 111 -8.80 -8.88 -31.64
C ASP A 111 -8.60 -7.76 -32.70
N ASP A 112 -9.67 -7.26 -33.32
CA ASP A 112 -9.64 -6.12 -34.24
C ASP A 112 -9.98 -4.81 -33.52
N LYS A 113 -9.05 -4.36 -32.67
CA LYS A 113 -9.18 -3.12 -31.88
C LYS A 113 -9.28 -1.87 -32.76
N SER A 114 -8.71 -1.90 -33.96
CA SER A 114 -8.79 -0.80 -34.93
C SER A 114 -10.20 -0.66 -35.52
N ALA A 115 -10.87 -1.79 -35.81
CA ALA A 115 -12.29 -1.76 -36.17
C ALA A 115 -13.17 -1.31 -35.00
N ALA A 116 -12.87 -1.74 -33.78
CA ALA A 116 -13.60 -1.30 -32.59
C ALA A 116 -13.56 0.22 -32.42
N LEU A 117 -12.37 0.82 -32.48
CA LEU A 117 -12.20 2.28 -32.45
C LEU A 117 -12.99 2.98 -33.55
N ARG A 118 -12.98 2.46 -34.79
CA ARG A 118 -13.75 3.04 -35.90
C ARG A 118 -15.25 3.01 -35.66
N TRP A 119 -15.79 1.96 -35.04
CA TRP A 119 -17.21 1.90 -34.70
C TRP A 119 -17.59 2.89 -33.60
N LEU A 120 -16.74 3.09 -32.59
CA LEU A 120 -17.01 3.99 -31.47
C LEU A 120 -16.70 5.47 -31.77
N THR A 121 -16.01 5.78 -32.87
CA THR A 121 -15.69 7.16 -33.29
C THR A 121 -16.27 7.56 -34.65
N GLY A 122 -16.90 6.61 -35.35
CA GLY A 122 -17.41 6.80 -36.71
C GLY A 122 -18.68 7.65 -36.81
N SER A 123 -19.17 7.83 -38.04
CA SER A 123 -20.31 8.71 -38.34
C SER A 123 -21.64 8.32 -37.71
N LEU A 124 -21.79 7.09 -37.20
CA LEU A 124 -22.99 6.68 -36.46
C LEU A 124 -23.09 7.40 -35.11
N VAL A 125 -21.94 7.76 -34.54
CA VAL A 125 -21.78 8.22 -33.15
C VAL A 125 -21.02 9.55 -33.04
N SER A 126 -20.54 10.12 -34.14
CA SER A 126 -19.82 11.39 -34.16
C SER A 126 -20.63 12.58 -33.62
N ASP A 127 -21.95 12.56 -33.84
CA ASP A 127 -22.87 13.61 -33.39
C ASP A 127 -23.59 13.22 -32.07
N LEU A 128 -22.97 12.34 -31.28
CA LEU A 128 -23.55 11.89 -30.01
C LEU A 128 -23.77 13.05 -29.05
N ASN A 129 -24.97 13.09 -28.48
CA ASN A 129 -25.19 13.89 -27.29
C ASN A 129 -24.43 13.25 -26.13
N ALA A 130 -23.45 13.96 -25.57
CA ALA A 130 -22.68 13.51 -24.41
C ALA A 130 -23.54 13.21 -23.17
N ASN A 131 -24.79 13.68 -23.12
CA ASN A 131 -25.74 13.41 -22.05
C ASN A 131 -26.72 12.26 -22.37
N ASP A 132 -26.53 11.54 -23.48
CA ASP A 132 -27.39 10.39 -23.80
C ASP A 132 -27.21 9.30 -22.73
N PRO A 133 -28.28 8.82 -22.08
CA PRO A 133 -28.19 7.80 -21.03
C PRO A 133 -27.57 6.48 -21.50
N ALA A 134 -27.56 6.19 -22.82
CA ALA A 134 -26.97 4.98 -23.38
C ALA A 134 -25.48 5.12 -23.75
N ALA A 135 -24.93 6.34 -23.78
CA ALA A 135 -23.54 6.60 -24.17
C ALA A 135 -22.45 6.18 -23.16
N PRO A 136 -22.67 6.05 -21.83
CA PRO A 136 -21.59 5.79 -20.88
C PRO A 136 -20.78 4.53 -21.15
N GLU A 137 -21.41 3.45 -21.60
CA GLU A 137 -20.72 2.20 -21.92
C GLU A 137 -19.79 2.36 -23.12
N LEU A 138 -20.23 3.08 -24.16
CA LEU A 138 -19.43 3.43 -25.33
C LEU A 138 -18.20 4.24 -24.96
N TYR A 139 -18.37 5.25 -24.12
CA TYR A 139 -17.24 6.07 -23.69
C TYR A 139 -16.26 5.30 -22.79
N SER A 140 -16.76 4.36 -21.98
CA SER A 140 -15.92 3.49 -21.15
C SER A 140 -15.03 2.60 -22.00
N THR A 141 -15.60 1.88 -22.99
CA THR A 141 -14.85 1.06 -23.95
C THR A 141 -13.89 1.89 -24.79
N LEU A 142 -14.29 3.10 -25.20
CA LEU A 142 -13.41 4.01 -25.92
C LEU A 142 -12.20 4.44 -25.06
N GLY A 143 -12.42 4.64 -23.76
CA GLY A 143 -11.36 4.89 -22.77
C GLY A 143 -10.35 3.75 -22.70
N ASP A 144 -10.83 2.51 -22.59
CA ASP A 144 -9.99 1.31 -22.54
C ASP A 144 -9.11 1.19 -23.81
N LEU A 145 -9.71 1.33 -24.99
CA LEU A 145 -9.00 1.25 -26.27
C LEU A 145 -7.95 2.36 -26.43
N HIS A 146 -8.24 3.58 -25.97
CA HIS A 146 -7.27 4.67 -25.98
C HIS A 146 -6.12 4.43 -25.00
N LEU A 147 -6.40 3.87 -23.82
CA LEU A 147 -5.38 3.56 -22.82
C LEU A 147 -4.41 2.49 -23.35
N GLU A 148 -4.93 1.43 -23.95
CA GLU A 148 -4.11 0.39 -24.59
C GLU A 148 -3.26 0.94 -25.74
N ASN A 149 -3.77 1.93 -26.49
CA ASN A 149 -3.02 2.61 -27.54
C ASN A 149 -2.16 3.78 -27.02
N ASN A 150 -1.88 3.82 -25.71
CA ASN A 150 -1.06 4.84 -25.03
C ASN A 150 -1.51 6.30 -25.29
N SER A 151 -2.79 6.49 -25.60
CA SER A 151 -3.40 7.77 -25.94
C SER A 151 -4.08 8.38 -24.70
N ILE A 152 -3.29 8.66 -23.66
CA ILE A 152 -3.79 9.02 -22.32
C ILE A 152 -4.80 10.17 -22.33
N ALA A 153 -4.55 11.25 -23.08
CA ALA A 153 -5.46 12.41 -23.10
C ALA A 153 -6.86 12.06 -23.65
N ALA A 154 -6.90 11.19 -24.66
CA ALA A 154 -8.15 10.69 -25.23
C ALA A 154 -8.85 9.73 -24.27
N ALA A 155 -8.09 8.86 -23.59
CA ALA A 155 -8.61 7.95 -22.57
C ALA A 155 -9.26 8.71 -21.40
N VAL A 156 -8.58 9.70 -20.83
CA VAL A 156 -9.12 10.54 -19.75
C VAL A 156 -10.39 11.26 -20.21
N THR A 157 -10.41 11.79 -21.44
CA THR A 157 -11.59 12.45 -22.00
C THR A 157 -12.77 11.50 -22.13
N ALA A 158 -12.52 10.28 -22.65
CA ALA A 158 -13.54 9.26 -22.81
C ALA A 158 -14.10 8.81 -21.45
N TYR A 159 -13.25 8.48 -20.47
CA TYR A 159 -13.74 8.13 -19.13
C TYR A 159 -14.46 9.28 -18.43
N ALA A 160 -14.06 10.54 -18.62
CA ALA A 160 -14.79 11.70 -18.10
C ALA A 160 -16.21 11.81 -18.70
N LEU A 161 -16.37 11.50 -19.99
CA LEU A 161 -17.69 11.40 -20.61
C LEU A 161 -18.49 10.21 -20.07
N ALA A 162 -17.85 9.08 -19.82
CA ALA A 162 -18.48 7.88 -19.25
C ALA A 162 -18.97 8.10 -17.80
N ALA A 163 -18.21 8.86 -17.00
CA ALA A 163 -18.53 9.18 -15.61
C ALA A 163 -19.60 10.28 -15.46
N LYS A 164 -19.93 11.00 -16.55
CA LYS A 164 -20.85 12.14 -16.53
C LYS A 164 -22.30 11.77 -16.20
N THR A 165 -22.74 10.57 -16.58
CA THR A 165 -24.14 10.15 -16.42
C THR A 165 -24.37 9.55 -15.03
N LEU A 166 -25.14 10.26 -14.21
CA LEU A 166 -25.54 9.81 -12.89
C LEU A 166 -26.63 8.72 -12.96
N ASN A 167 -26.69 7.85 -11.95
CA ASN A 167 -27.65 6.73 -11.84
C ASN A 167 -27.53 5.67 -12.95
N HIS A 168 -26.42 5.64 -13.68
CA HIS A 168 -26.12 4.56 -14.62
C HIS A 168 -25.68 3.29 -13.87
N PRO A 169 -26.05 2.07 -14.30
CA PRO A 169 -25.66 0.83 -13.62
C PRO A 169 -24.13 0.66 -13.46
N LYS A 170 -23.35 1.19 -14.39
CA LYS A 170 -21.87 1.21 -14.35
C LYS A 170 -21.26 2.51 -13.81
N GLN A 171 -22.05 3.37 -13.14
CA GLN A 171 -21.58 4.68 -12.68
C GLN A 171 -20.32 4.59 -11.82
N THR A 172 -20.33 3.75 -10.76
CA THR A 172 -19.18 3.58 -9.87
C THR A 172 -17.96 3.08 -10.65
N GLN A 173 -18.12 2.08 -11.51
CA GLN A 173 -17.03 1.56 -12.33
C GLN A 173 -16.40 2.66 -13.21
N ASN A 174 -17.22 3.49 -13.88
CA ASN A 174 -16.73 4.56 -14.73
C ASN A 174 -16.01 5.65 -13.95
N ILE A 175 -16.52 6.03 -12.77
CA ILE A 175 -15.87 7.00 -11.88
C ILE A 175 -14.53 6.46 -11.41
N GLU A 176 -14.46 5.21 -10.95
CA GLU A 176 -13.22 4.62 -10.47
C GLU A 176 -12.18 4.44 -11.58
N ALA A 177 -12.59 4.04 -12.79
CA ALA A 177 -11.67 3.93 -13.93
C ALA A 177 -11.02 5.29 -14.27
N LEU A 178 -11.82 6.37 -14.31
CA LEU A 178 -11.31 7.72 -14.50
C LEU A 178 -10.39 8.13 -13.36
N TRP A 179 -10.82 7.91 -12.12
CA TRP A 179 -10.12 8.33 -10.92
C TRP A 179 -8.74 7.68 -10.83
N GLN A 180 -8.67 6.35 -10.95
CA GLN A 180 -7.41 5.61 -10.91
C GLN A 180 -6.47 6.00 -12.05
N LEU A 181 -7.01 6.24 -13.26
CA LEU A 181 -6.20 6.76 -14.36
C LEU A 181 -5.59 8.11 -14.00
N LEU A 182 -6.37 9.05 -13.46
CA LEU A 182 -5.86 10.37 -13.06
C LEU A 182 -4.80 10.29 -11.96
N LEU A 183 -5.00 9.42 -10.95
CA LEU A 183 -4.04 9.23 -9.87
C LEU A 183 -2.71 8.62 -10.31
N SER A 184 -2.70 7.88 -11.43
CA SER A 184 -1.47 7.33 -12.01
C SER A 184 -0.61 8.35 -12.76
N LEU A 185 -1.14 9.56 -13.02
CA LEU A 185 -0.45 10.56 -13.82
C LEU A 185 0.46 11.47 -12.98
N GLU A 186 1.62 11.81 -13.55
CA GLU A 186 2.51 12.82 -12.96
C GLU A 186 1.85 14.21 -12.90
N ALA A 187 2.26 15.00 -11.91
CA ALA A 187 1.73 16.35 -11.69
C ALA A 187 1.85 17.28 -12.93
N THR A 188 2.95 17.17 -13.68
CA THR A 188 3.17 17.95 -14.92
C THR A 188 2.18 17.57 -16.02
N LYS A 189 1.84 16.28 -16.13
CA LYS A 189 0.86 15.77 -17.08
C LYS A 189 -0.55 16.22 -16.72
N LEU A 190 -0.93 16.14 -15.44
CA LEU A 190 -2.21 16.64 -14.94
C LEU A 190 -2.36 18.15 -15.19
N GLN A 191 -1.32 18.94 -14.93
CA GLN A 191 -1.32 20.38 -15.20
C GLN A 191 -1.55 20.68 -16.70
N LYS A 192 -0.90 19.93 -17.59
CA LYS A 192 -1.10 20.07 -19.03
C LYS A 192 -2.54 19.75 -19.44
N LEU A 193 -3.07 18.61 -18.97
CA LEU A 193 -4.44 18.19 -19.26
C LEU A 193 -5.47 19.20 -18.73
N ALA A 194 -5.25 19.77 -17.54
CA ALA A 194 -6.12 20.81 -16.98
C ALA A 194 -6.18 22.07 -17.87
N GLY A 195 -5.05 22.45 -18.48
CA GLY A 195 -4.97 23.60 -19.39
C GLY A 195 -5.62 23.34 -20.77
N GLU A 196 -5.60 22.08 -21.22
CA GLU A 196 -6.21 21.65 -22.50
C GLU A 196 -7.68 21.21 -22.36
N ALA A 197 -8.18 21.10 -21.13
CA ALA A 197 -9.54 20.64 -20.85
C ALA A 197 -10.59 21.57 -21.47
N ASN A 198 -11.44 21.00 -22.31
CA ASN A 198 -12.46 21.73 -23.08
C ASN A 198 -13.88 21.64 -22.50
N SER A 199 -14.04 20.97 -21.34
CA SER A 199 -15.34 20.83 -20.67
C SER A 199 -15.22 21.02 -19.17
N TYR A 200 -16.33 21.46 -18.57
CA TYR A 200 -16.45 21.65 -17.12
C TYR A 200 -16.20 20.33 -16.37
N GLU A 201 -16.78 19.22 -16.83
CA GLU A 201 -16.60 17.89 -16.21
C GLU A 201 -15.14 17.42 -16.28
N LEU A 202 -14.51 17.51 -17.46
CA LEU A 202 -13.13 17.06 -17.61
C LEU A 202 -12.19 17.88 -16.71
N ARG A 203 -12.33 19.20 -16.71
CA ARG A 203 -11.49 20.07 -15.90
C ARG A 203 -11.72 19.83 -14.41
N GLY A 204 -12.97 19.67 -13.97
CA GLY A 204 -13.29 19.42 -12.57
C GLY A 204 -12.63 18.15 -12.05
N TRP A 205 -12.74 17.02 -12.77
CA TRP A 205 -12.08 15.77 -12.42
C TRP A 205 -10.55 15.90 -12.30
N ILE A 206 -9.89 16.58 -13.25
CA ILE A 206 -8.44 16.78 -13.22
C ILE A 206 -8.05 17.65 -12.02
N GLU A 207 -8.78 18.74 -11.75
CA GLU A 207 -8.50 19.59 -10.59
C GLU A 207 -8.75 18.87 -9.27
N LEU A 208 -9.75 17.98 -9.20
CA LEU A 208 -10.00 17.14 -8.02
C LEU A 208 -8.82 16.19 -7.76
N ALA A 209 -8.32 15.52 -8.80
CA ALA A 209 -7.15 14.65 -8.70
C ALA A 209 -5.91 15.43 -8.25
N ARG A 210 -5.71 16.66 -8.75
CA ARG A 210 -4.62 17.54 -8.30
C ARG A 210 -4.76 17.95 -6.84
N VAL A 211 -5.97 18.28 -6.39
CA VAL A 211 -6.25 18.58 -4.97
C VAL A 211 -5.97 17.37 -4.09
N TYR A 212 -6.25 16.16 -4.57
CA TYR A 212 -5.95 14.91 -3.87
C TYR A 212 -4.45 14.61 -3.80
N LEU A 213 -3.76 14.70 -4.93
CA LEU A 213 -2.33 14.40 -5.04
C LEU A 213 -1.40 15.48 -4.48
N ALA A 214 -1.91 16.69 -4.22
CA ALA A 214 -1.13 17.75 -3.58
C ALA A 214 -0.61 17.36 -2.18
N GLY A 215 -1.16 16.30 -1.56
CA GLY A 215 -0.58 15.69 -0.37
C GLY A 215 -0.63 16.61 0.84
N ASN A 216 -1.83 16.97 1.29
CA ASN A 216 -1.97 17.82 2.48
C ASN A 216 -1.41 17.11 3.72
N SER A 217 -0.85 17.89 4.66
CA SER A 217 -0.15 17.39 5.85
C SER A 217 -0.99 16.53 6.80
N ASN A 218 -2.32 16.56 6.70
CA ASN A 218 -3.21 15.69 7.46
C ASN A 218 -4.57 15.50 6.76
N ILE A 219 -5.30 14.48 7.22
CA ILE A 219 -6.63 14.09 6.72
C ILE A 219 -7.60 15.28 6.72
N ARG A 220 -7.58 16.13 7.77
CA ARG A 220 -8.53 17.24 7.85
C ARG A 220 -8.26 18.32 6.81
N SER A 221 -6.99 18.69 6.61
CA SER A 221 -6.58 19.61 5.56
C SER A 221 -6.98 19.07 4.18
N GLN A 222 -6.82 17.76 3.97
CA GLN A 222 -7.24 17.10 2.72
C GLN A 222 -8.75 17.20 2.51
N LEU A 223 -9.56 16.91 3.53
CA LEU A 223 -11.02 17.04 3.46
C LEU A 223 -11.47 18.50 3.27
N ASN A 224 -10.81 19.45 3.92
CA ASN A 224 -11.09 20.88 3.71
C ASN A 224 -10.80 21.30 2.26
N ALA A 225 -9.72 20.79 1.65
CA ALA A 225 -9.37 21.07 0.27
C ALA A 225 -10.38 20.44 -0.71
N ILE A 226 -10.84 19.22 -0.44
CA ILE A 226 -11.90 18.55 -1.21
C ILE A 226 -13.23 19.32 -1.07
N GLU A 227 -13.60 19.77 0.13
CA GLU A 227 -14.82 20.55 0.33
C GLU A 227 -14.75 21.92 -0.35
N SER A 228 -13.57 22.56 -0.32
CA SER A 228 -13.30 23.79 -1.08
C SER A 228 -13.47 23.54 -2.57
N TRP A 229 -12.94 22.43 -3.09
CA TRP A 229 -13.18 22.01 -4.47
C TRP A 229 -14.69 21.83 -4.73
N ARG A 230 -15.45 21.12 -3.88
CA ARG A 230 -16.90 20.91 -4.05
C ARG A 230 -17.70 22.23 -4.08
N SER A 231 -17.29 23.22 -3.27
CA SER A 231 -17.91 24.55 -3.26
C SER A 231 -17.66 25.37 -4.53
N ILE A 232 -16.56 25.12 -5.24
CA ILE A 232 -16.26 25.72 -6.54
C ILE A 232 -16.99 24.94 -7.64
N TRP A 233 -16.99 23.61 -7.55
CA TRP A 233 -17.50 22.68 -8.55
C TRP A 233 -18.91 22.16 -8.22
N THR A 234 -19.84 23.05 -7.87
CA THR A 234 -21.13 22.69 -7.25
C THR A 234 -22.03 21.81 -8.11
N SER A 235 -21.99 21.95 -9.44
CA SER A 235 -22.79 21.17 -10.37
C SER A 235 -22.06 19.94 -10.94
N HIS A 236 -20.80 19.72 -10.56
CA HIS A 236 -19.97 18.65 -11.08
C HIS A 236 -20.43 17.28 -10.57
N THR A 237 -20.30 16.25 -11.39
CA THR A 237 -20.69 14.87 -11.04
C THR A 237 -20.00 14.36 -9.78
N ALA A 238 -18.69 14.57 -9.66
CA ALA A 238 -17.90 14.21 -8.47
C ALA A 238 -18.34 14.92 -7.18
N SER A 239 -19.05 16.04 -7.25
CA SER A 239 -19.60 16.71 -6.05
C SER A 239 -20.82 15.98 -5.48
N GLN A 240 -21.50 15.18 -6.32
CA GLN A 240 -22.65 14.36 -5.96
C GLN A 240 -22.24 12.93 -5.59
N VAL A 241 -21.33 12.34 -6.38
CA VAL A 241 -20.81 10.98 -6.16
C VAL A 241 -19.29 11.04 -6.14
N LEU A 242 -18.72 10.96 -4.94
CA LEU A 242 -17.28 10.96 -4.74
C LEU A 242 -16.67 9.60 -5.13
N PRO A 243 -15.43 9.57 -5.66
CA PRO A 243 -14.63 8.36 -5.74
C PRO A 243 -14.47 7.66 -4.38
N SER A 244 -14.28 6.35 -4.41
CA SER A 244 -14.21 5.51 -3.22
C SER A 244 -13.12 5.94 -2.24
N ASP A 245 -11.97 6.39 -2.74
CA ASP A 245 -10.87 6.85 -1.89
C ASP A 245 -11.23 8.09 -1.08
N LEU A 246 -12.00 9.01 -1.68
CA LEU A 246 -12.45 10.23 -1.02
C LEU A 246 -13.57 9.92 -0.02
N ALA A 247 -14.47 8.99 -0.36
CA ALA A 247 -15.48 8.50 0.56
C ALA A 247 -14.86 7.76 1.76
N ALA A 248 -13.82 6.95 1.52
CA ALA A 248 -13.06 6.27 2.56
C ALA A 248 -12.35 7.28 3.46
N LEU A 249 -11.75 8.34 2.90
CA LEU A 249 -11.12 9.42 3.68
C LEU A 249 -12.13 10.11 4.61
N GLN A 250 -13.33 10.41 4.10
CA GLN A 250 -14.42 10.97 4.90
C GLN A 250 -14.85 10.00 6.01
N SER A 251 -15.02 8.72 5.68
CA SER A 251 -15.38 7.67 6.65
C SER A 251 -14.33 7.50 7.75
N LEU A 252 -13.04 7.52 7.39
CA LEU A 252 -11.93 7.48 8.34
C LEU A 252 -11.95 8.68 9.28
N TRP A 253 -12.27 9.87 8.77
CA TRP A 253 -12.45 11.05 9.61
C TRP A 253 -13.63 10.86 10.56
N ASP A 254 -14.80 10.49 10.06
CA ASP A 254 -16.01 10.41 10.88
C ASP A 254 -15.93 9.32 11.97
N ASN A 255 -15.28 8.19 11.67
CA ASN A 255 -15.11 7.06 12.57
C ASN A 255 -13.79 7.10 13.39
N ARG A 256 -13.06 8.22 13.38
CA ARG A 256 -11.81 8.35 14.13
C ARG A 256 -12.04 8.26 15.65
N PRO A 257 -11.07 7.74 16.41
CA PRO A 257 -11.16 7.71 17.87
C PRO A 257 -11.20 9.13 18.42
N ARG A 258 -12.12 9.38 19.36
CA ARG A 258 -12.30 10.65 20.08
C ARG A 258 -11.57 10.67 21.43
N LYS A 259 -11.22 9.50 21.97
CA LYS A 259 -10.51 9.37 23.25
C LYS A 259 -9.35 8.40 23.12
N ILE A 260 -8.14 8.90 23.33
CA ILE A 260 -6.88 8.16 23.22
C ILE A 260 -6.25 8.02 24.60
N ALA A 261 -5.81 6.81 24.95
CA ALA A 261 -4.93 6.57 26.10
C ALA A 261 -3.49 6.34 25.62
N LEU A 262 -2.53 7.09 26.17
CA LEU A 262 -1.10 6.93 25.92
C LEU A 262 -0.43 6.22 27.08
N LEU A 263 0.05 5.00 26.86
CA LEU A 263 0.73 4.18 27.86
C LEU A 263 2.23 4.22 27.59
N LEU A 264 2.93 5.15 28.24
CA LEU A 264 4.35 5.45 27.97
C LEU A 264 5.17 5.45 29.26
N PRO A 265 6.47 5.10 29.23
CA PRO A 265 7.33 5.21 30.39
C PRO A 265 7.80 6.66 30.56
N LEU A 266 6.98 7.50 31.20
CA LEU A 266 7.15 8.96 31.26
C LEU A 266 8.31 9.43 32.14
N GLN A 267 9.01 8.53 32.80
CA GLN A 267 10.23 8.81 33.57
C GLN A 267 11.50 8.38 32.82
N GLN A 268 11.36 7.81 31.62
CA GLN A 268 12.45 7.37 30.77
C GLN A 268 12.55 8.28 29.54
N ASN A 269 13.78 8.58 29.11
CA ASN A 269 14.03 9.49 27.97
C ASN A 269 13.24 9.10 26.71
N ALA A 270 13.16 7.80 26.41
CA ALA A 270 12.42 7.31 25.25
C ALA A 270 10.91 7.59 25.34
N GLY A 271 10.30 7.38 26.50
CA GLY A 271 8.87 7.66 26.70
C GLY A 271 8.56 9.15 26.64
N ILE A 272 9.45 10.00 27.19
CA ILE A 272 9.34 11.46 27.10
C ILE A 272 9.44 11.91 25.63
N ALA A 273 10.43 11.41 24.88
CA ALA A 273 10.62 11.77 23.46
C ALA A 273 9.41 11.41 22.59
N ILE A 274 8.86 10.20 22.79
CA ILE A 274 7.64 9.76 22.09
C ILE A 274 6.45 10.65 22.46
N GLN A 275 6.29 10.99 23.73
CA GLN A 275 5.24 11.89 24.18
C GLN A 275 5.37 13.27 23.53
N GLU A 276 6.57 13.85 23.53
CA GLU A 276 6.84 15.15 22.91
C GLU A 276 6.58 15.14 21.41
N GLY A 277 7.04 14.10 20.69
CA GLY A 277 6.76 13.92 19.26
C GLY A 277 5.26 13.79 18.97
N PHE A 278 4.55 12.98 19.76
CA PHE A 278 3.09 12.83 19.66
C PHE A 278 2.37 14.16 19.86
N PHE A 279 2.70 14.90 20.93
CA PHE A 279 2.03 16.16 21.21
C PHE A 279 2.41 17.28 20.24
N SER A 280 3.62 17.23 19.64
CA SER A 280 3.99 18.15 18.56
C SER A 280 3.06 18.00 17.35
N ALA A 281 2.81 16.76 16.90
CA ALA A 281 1.85 16.48 15.83
C ALA A 281 0.40 16.80 16.23
N TYR A 282 0.04 16.55 17.50
CA TYR A 282 -1.27 16.89 18.04
C TYR A 282 -1.56 18.40 17.99
N TYR A 283 -0.59 19.23 18.42
CA TYR A 283 -0.76 20.68 18.41
C TYR A 283 -0.74 21.28 17.01
N GLU A 284 -0.01 20.69 16.07
CA GLU A 284 -0.12 21.06 14.65
C GLU A 284 -1.52 20.76 14.11
N SER A 285 -2.07 19.59 14.42
CA SER A 285 -3.44 19.23 14.04
C SER A 285 -4.47 20.18 14.65
N LEU A 286 -4.24 20.63 15.90
CA LEU A 286 -5.10 21.59 16.59
C LEU A 286 -5.12 22.97 15.90
N GLN A 287 -4.03 23.37 15.22
CA GLN A 287 -3.97 24.62 14.44
C GLN A 287 -4.85 24.55 13.19
N VAL A 288 -5.07 23.35 12.64
CA VAL A 288 -5.92 23.12 11.47
C VAL A 288 -7.39 22.97 11.86
N SER A 289 -7.68 22.21 12.92
CA SER A 289 -9.03 21.97 13.40
C SER A 289 -9.06 21.69 14.89
N ARG A 290 -10.11 22.17 15.56
CA ARG A 290 -10.33 21.88 16.99
C ARG A 290 -10.86 20.47 17.24
N GLU A 291 -11.19 19.71 16.20
CA GLU A 291 -11.76 18.37 16.34
C GLU A 291 -10.70 17.27 16.52
N VAL A 292 -9.77 17.49 17.44
CA VAL A 292 -8.74 16.54 17.87
C VAL A 292 -9.25 15.65 19.03
N PRO A 293 -8.71 14.44 19.21
CA PRO A 293 -9.14 13.55 20.30
C PRO A 293 -8.71 14.06 21.68
N ALA A 294 -9.47 13.70 22.72
CA ALA A 294 -9.01 13.85 24.10
C ALA A 294 -7.92 12.80 24.39
N VAL A 295 -6.79 13.24 24.93
CA VAL A 295 -5.62 12.38 25.18
C VAL A 295 -5.36 12.27 26.67
N TYR A 296 -5.22 11.04 27.17
CA TYR A 296 -4.94 10.74 28.57
C TYR A 296 -3.65 9.93 28.68
N ALA A 297 -2.64 10.47 29.35
CA ALA A 297 -1.35 9.80 29.51
C ALA A 297 -1.31 8.98 30.81
N TYR A 298 -0.77 7.77 30.71
CA TYR A 298 -0.58 6.82 31.81
C TYR A 298 0.89 6.43 31.87
N ASP A 299 1.52 6.65 33.02
CA ASP A 299 2.93 6.33 33.22
C ASP A 299 3.12 4.81 33.44
N THR A 300 3.97 4.20 32.61
CA THR A 300 4.33 2.78 32.69
C THR A 300 5.74 2.54 33.22
N SER A 301 6.47 3.59 33.63
CA SER A 301 7.91 3.52 33.94
C SER A 301 8.29 2.52 35.02
N SER A 302 7.45 2.38 36.05
CA SER A 302 7.71 1.50 37.21
C SER A 302 6.88 0.22 37.18
N LEU A 303 6.22 -0.08 36.07
CA LEU A 303 5.31 -1.21 35.98
C LEU A 303 6.03 -2.43 35.43
N ILE A 304 5.63 -3.60 35.95
CA ILE A 304 6.01 -4.91 35.40
C ILE A 304 4.79 -5.53 34.72
N ASN A 305 3.58 -5.26 35.23
CA ASN A 305 2.31 -5.75 34.70
C ASN A 305 1.51 -4.59 34.09
N ILE A 306 1.14 -4.71 32.81
CA ILE A 306 0.40 -3.66 32.08
C ILE A 306 -1.11 -3.72 32.34
N GLU A 307 -1.64 -4.87 32.75
CA GLU A 307 -3.08 -5.14 32.83
C GLU A 307 -3.85 -4.08 33.63
N PRO A 308 -3.42 -3.65 34.84
CA PRO A 308 -4.21 -2.73 35.64
C PRO A 308 -4.38 -1.36 34.97
N ILE A 309 -3.32 -0.83 34.35
CA ILE A 309 -3.38 0.44 33.62
C ILE A 309 -4.16 0.29 32.31
N TYR A 310 -3.97 -0.83 31.62
CA TYR A 310 -4.73 -1.11 30.41
C TYR A 310 -6.23 -1.12 30.69
N GLN A 311 -6.67 -1.86 31.71
CA GLN A 311 -8.06 -1.94 32.12
C GLN A 311 -8.60 -0.58 32.60
N GLN A 312 -7.80 0.17 33.34
CA GLN A 312 -8.16 1.54 33.74
C GLN A 312 -8.40 2.46 32.52
N ALA A 313 -7.60 2.34 31.46
CA ALA A 313 -7.80 3.10 30.22
C ALA A 313 -9.08 2.68 29.49
N VAL A 314 -9.36 1.38 29.42
CA VAL A 314 -10.60 0.84 28.85
C VAL A 314 -11.83 1.34 29.61
N GLU A 315 -11.81 1.25 30.95
CA GLU A 315 -12.90 1.71 31.82
C GLU A 315 -13.10 3.23 31.76
N ALA A 316 -12.02 3.98 31.53
CA ALA A 316 -12.11 5.41 31.28
C ALA A 316 -12.76 5.72 29.91
N GLY A 317 -13.02 4.73 29.06
CA GLY A 317 -13.63 4.90 27.74
C GLY A 317 -12.64 5.25 26.64
N ALA A 318 -11.40 4.76 26.72
CA ALA A 318 -10.47 4.85 25.60
C ALA A 318 -11.04 4.12 24.37
N GLU A 319 -11.04 4.80 23.22
CA GLU A 319 -11.42 4.25 21.92
C GLU A 319 -10.20 3.76 21.13
N LEU A 320 -9.02 4.24 21.50
CA LEU A 320 -7.71 3.78 21.01
C LEU A 320 -6.71 3.85 22.15
N ILE A 321 -5.88 2.81 22.29
CA ILE A 321 -4.75 2.77 23.22
C ILE A 321 -3.45 2.79 22.40
N ILE A 322 -2.51 3.68 22.73
CA ILE A 322 -1.19 3.73 22.11
C ILE A 322 -0.15 3.44 23.18
N GLY A 323 0.72 2.47 22.91
CA GLY A 323 1.61 1.83 23.88
C GLY A 323 1.14 0.41 24.24
N PRO A 324 1.90 -0.31 25.07
CA PRO A 324 3.11 0.13 25.76
C PRO A 324 4.35 0.15 24.86
N LEU A 325 5.44 0.74 25.37
CA LEU A 325 6.77 0.74 24.71
C LEU A 325 7.62 -0.48 25.10
N SER A 326 7.46 -0.97 26.33
CA SER A 326 8.26 -2.09 26.85
C SER A 326 7.89 -3.40 26.16
N LYS A 327 8.89 -4.10 25.63
CA LYS A 327 8.72 -5.40 24.99
C LYS A 327 8.06 -6.44 25.91
N SER A 328 8.36 -6.43 27.21
CA SER A 328 7.75 -7.35 28.15
C SER A 328 6.24 -7.12 28.31
N MET A 329 5.80 -5.87 28.25
CA MET A 329 4.39 -5.50 28.35
C MET A 329 3.65 -5.73 27.04
N VAL A 330 4.30 -5.50 25.89
CA VAL A 330 3.74 -5.86 24.57
C VAL A 330 3.47 -7.38 24.51
N ASN A 331 4.41 -8.20 24.99
CA ASN A 331 4.20 -9.65 25.09
C ASN A 331 3.05 -10.03 26.03
N GLN A 332 2.78 -9.27 27.09
CA GLN A 332 1.62 -9.53 27.97
C GLN A 332 0.30 -9.27 27.25
N LEU A 333 0.21 -8.20 26.44
CA LEU A 333 -0.96 -7.93 25.62
C LEU A 333 -1.11 -8.94 24.48
N ALA A 334 -0.01 -9.33 23.84
CA ALA A 334 0.00 -10.33 22.77
C ALA A 334 -0.41 -11.73 23.25
N ALA A 335 -0.22 -12.03 24.54
CA ALA A 335 -0.66 -13.30 25.14
C ALA A 335 -2.16 -13.35 25.48
N LYS A 336 -2.91 -12.25 25.29
CA LYS A 336 -4.36 -12.21 25.52
C LYS A 336 -5.11 -12.83 24.35
N GLU A 337 -6.25 -13.46 24.65
CA GLU A 337 -7.14 -14.01 23.62
C GLU A 337 -7.77 -12.90 22.76
N SER A 338 -8.11 -11.77 23.37
CA SER A 338 -8.67 -10.60 22.68
C SER A 338 -8.36 -9.32 23.45
N LEU A 339 -8.41 -8.19 22.74
CA LEU A 339 -8.32 -6.85 23.33
C LEU A 339 -9.64 -6.09 23.06
N PRO A 340 -10.27 -5.50 24.09
CA PRO A 340 -11.57 -4.82 23.95
C PRO A 340 -11.48 -3.51 23.18
N VAL A 341 -10.30 -2.90 23.10
CA VAL A 341 -10.03 -1.63 22.45
C VAL A 341 -8.87 -1.82 21.47
N PRO A 342 -8.93 -1.27 20.25
CA PRO A 342 -7.79 -1.23 19.35
C PRO A 342 -6.56 -0.67 20.05
N THR A 343 -5.45 -1.39 19.98
CA THR A 343 -4.22 -1.04 20.69
C THR A 343 -3.05 -1.01 19.73
N LEU A 344 -2.37 0.12 19.64
CA LEU A 344 -1.12 0.29 18.90
C LEU A 344 0.06 0.20 19.87
N ALA A 345 0.61 -1.01 20.03
CA ALA A 345 1.84 -1.22 20.78
C ALA A 345 3.03 -0.56 20.06
N LEU A 346 3.92 0.07 20.83
CA LEU A 346 5.07 0.80 20.29
C LEU A 346 6.34 -0.07 20.21
N ASN A 347 6.15 -1.39 20.13
CA ASN A 347 7.19 -2.39 20.01
C ASN A 347 6.58 -3.67 19.42
N TYR A 348 7.43 -4.64 19.08
CA TYR A 348 7.01 -5.94 18.56
C TYR A 348 6.98 -7.00 19.65
N ALA A 349 5.94 -7.83 19.62
CA ALA A 349 5.86 -9.06 20.38
C ALA A 349 6.85 -10.10 19.82
N ASP A 350 7.27 -11.07 20.64
CA ASP A 350 8.14 -12.15 20.17
C ASP A 350 7.40 -13.15 19.25
N SER A 351 6.06 -13.23 19.32
CA SER A 351 5.24 -14.11 18.49
C SER A 351 4.04 -13.37 17.89
N VAL A 352 4.15 -12.99 16.62
CA VAL A 352 3.10 -12.25 15.90
C VAL A 352 1.89 -13.13 15.60
N ASP A 353 2.09 -14.40 15.24
CA ASP A 353 1.03 -15.33 14.80
C ASP A 353 -0.06 -15.62 15.85
N LYS A 354 0.20 -15.30 17.12
CA LYS A 354 -0.72 -15.53 18.24
C LYS A 354 -1.31 -14.23 18.81
N SER A 355 -1.00 -13.09 18.20
CA SER A 355 -1.46 -11.79 18.71
C SER A 355 -2.95 -11.59 18.43
N PRO A 356 -3.71 -10.98 19.35
CA PRO A 356 -5.13 -10.72 19.14
C PRO A 356 -5.34 -9.71 18.00
N HIS A 357 -6.45 -9.83 17.26
CA HIS A 357 -6.74 -9.00 16.07
C HIS A 357 -6.73 -7.48 16.33
N ASN A 358 -7.04 -7.05 17.56
CA ASN A 358 -7.03 -5.64 17.96
C ASN A 358 -5.66 -5.14 18.44
N LEU A 359 -4.60 -5.95 18.38
CA LEU A 359 -3.23 -5.55 18.71
C LEU A 359 -2.44 -5.25 17.43
N TYR A 360 -2.28 -3.96 17.16
CA TYR A 360 -1.38 -3.43 16.15
C TYR A 360 -0.01 -3.16 16.78
N GLN A 361 1.06 -3.32 16.00
CA GLN A 361 2.44 -3.22 16.49
C GLN A 361 3.22 -2.29 15.58
N PHE A 362 3.84 -1.28 16.18
CA PHE A 362 4.66 -0.29 15.49
C PHE A 362 5.92 -0.02 16.32
N GLY A 363 7.01 -0.71 15.98
CA GLY A 363 8.30 -0.55 16.64
C GLY A 363 9.37 -0.06 15.67
N LEU A 364 10.42 0.54 16.21
CA LEU A 364 11.64 0.83 15.45
C LEU A 364 12.60 -0.36 15.61
N ALA A 365 12.30 -1.47 14.93
CA ALA A 365 13.13 -2.66 15.01
C ALA A 365 14.34 -2.51 14.09
N PRO A 366 15.59 -2.73 14.56
CA PRO A 366 16.75 -2.63 13.68
C PRO A 366 16.77 -3.70 12.58
N ALA A 367 15.95 -4.75 12.69
CA ALA A 367 15.76 -5.73 11.62
C ALA A 367 15.12 -5.11 10.37
N ASP A 368 14.23 -4.14 10.53
CA ASP A 368 13.60 -3.43 9.42
C ASP A 368 14.61 -2.52 8.71
N GLU A 369 15.49 -1.86 9.48
CA GLU A 369 16.61 -1.07 8.97
C GLU A 369 17.62 -1.94 8.22
N ILE A 370 17.97 -3.12 8.76
CA ILE A 370 18.82 -4.11 8.08
C ILE A 370 18.21 -4.46 6.72
N SER A 371 16.93 -4.81 6.67
CA SER A 371 16.25 -5.22 5.44
C SER A 371 16.32 -4.13 4.37
N GLN A 372 16.01 -2.88 4.72
CA GLN A 372 16.07 -1.73 3.79
C GLN A 372 17.47 -1.47 3.25
N VAL A 373 18.48 -1.56 4.11
CA VAL A 373 19.88 -1.39 3.71
C VAL A 373 20.34 -2.55 2.81
N LEU A 374 19.87 -3.77 3.06
CA LEU A 374 20.15 -4.94 2.23
C LEU A 374 19.45 -4.89 0.87
N ASP A 375 18.22 -4.35 0.79
CA ASP A 375 17.54 -4.06 -0.47
C ASP A 375 18.39 -3.13 -1.35
N LEU A 376 18.91 -2.07 -0.75
CA LEU A 376 19.79 -1.12 -1.43
C LEU A 376 21.11 -1.77 -1.88
N ALA A 377 21.73 -2.60 -1.04
CA ALA A 377 22.94 -3.34 -1.40
C ALA A 377 22.68 -4.34 -2.55
N TRP A 378 21.54 -5.04 -2.51
CA TRP A 378 21.14 -5.99 -3.53
C TRP A 378 20.88 -5.33 -4.88
N ALA A 379 20.15 -4.21 -4.89
CA ALA A 379 19.86 -3.39 -6.07
C ALA A 379 21.13 -2.83 -6.72
N ARG A 380 22.19 -2.61 -5.94
CA ARG A 380 23.52 -2.22 -6.44
C ARG A 380 24.36 -3.38 -6.98
N GLY A 381 23.81 -4.61 -6.98
CA GLY A 381 24.46 -5.78 -7.56
C GLY A 381 25.43 -6.50 -6.63
N TYR A 382 25.52 -6.11 -5.35
CA TYR A 382 26.40 -6.80 -4.40
C TYR A 382 25.85 -8.16 -4.01
N ARG A 383 26.73 -9.15 -3.81
CA ARG A 383 26.35 -10.55 -3.49
C ARG A 383 27.13 -11.13 -2.31
N ARG A 384 28.34 -10.63 -2.05
CA ARG A 384 29.24 -11.13 -1.00
C ARG A 384 29.44 -10.07 0.06
N ALA A 385 28.97 -10.35 1.27
CA ALA A 385 29.02 -9.42 2.39
C ALA A 385 30.05 -9.85 3.43
N ALA A 386 30.70 -8.87 4.04
CA ALA A 386 31.45 -9.05 5.28
C ALA A 386 30.73 -8.32 6.43
N LEU A 387 30.73 -8.90 7.63
CA LEU A 387 30.04 -8.34 8.79
C LEU A 387 31.03 -7.94 9.88
N ILE A 388 30.91 -6.71 10.38
CA ILE A 388 31.60 -6.22 11.58
C ILE A 388 30.54 -5.80 12.59
N ALA A 389 30.56 -6.38 13.79
CA ALA A 389 29.60 -6.05 14.86
C ALA A 389 30.19 -6.28 16.26
N PRO A 390 29.62 -5.69 17.33
CA PRO A 390 30.08 -5.93 18.69
C PRO A 390 29.91 -7.40 19.12
N ASP A 391 30.81 -7.91 19.95
CA ASP A 391 30.69 -9.22 20.58
C ASP A 391 29.85 -9.20 21.87
N ALA A 392 28.77 -8.43 21.88
CA ALA A 392 27.81 -8.42 22.97
C ALA A 392 26.62 -9.35 22.67
N SER A 393 25.99 -9.89 23.72
CA SER A 393 24.81 -10.75 23.62
C SER A 393 23.69 -10.10 22.83
N ASP A 394 23.50 -8.80 23.03
CA ASP A 394 22.37 -8.03 22.51
C ASP A 394 22.47 -7.90 20.98
N TYR A 395 23.70 -7.88 20.45
CA TYR A 395 23.98 -7.82 19.01
C TYR A 395 23.94 -9.19 18.32
N ARG A 396 23.81 -10.30 19.06
CA ARG A 396 23.71 -11.64 18.44
C ARG A 396 22.48 -11.77 17.56
N ARG A 397 21.35 -11.19 17.99
CA ARG A 397 20.10 -11.19 17.19
C ARG A 397 20.28 -10.40 15.91
N LEU A 398 20.93 -9.24 15.98
CA LEU A 398 21.21 -8.40 14.80
C LEU A 398 22.12 -9.10 13.79
N ARG A 399 23.22 -9.71 14.26
CA ARG A 399 24.11 -10.51 13.41
C ARG A 399 23.38 -11.65 12.71
N SER A 400 22.50 -12.33 13.44
CA SER A 400 21.70 -13.42 12.90
C SER A 400 20.66 -12.92 11.89
N ALA A 401 19.96 -11.82 12.20
CA ALA A 401 18.97 -11.22 11.31
C ALA A 401 19.60 -10.82 9.98
N PHE A 402 20.74 -10.11 10.02
CA PHE A 402 21.51 -9.77 8.83
C PHE A 402 21.92 -11.00 8.02
N SER A 403 22.50 -12.01 8.68
CA SER A 403 23.03 -13.18 7.98
C SER A 403 21.93 -14.00 7.32
N VAL A 404 20.81 -14.17 8.00
CA VAL A 404 19.64 -14.91 7.50
C VAL A 404 18.99 -14.16 6.33
N ASP A 405 18.73 -12.85 6.49
CA ASP A 405 18.10 -12.04 5.45
C ASP A 405 18.96 -12.00 4.18
N TRP A 406 20.28 -11.78 4.32
CA TRP A 406 21.18 -11.77 3.19
C TRP A 406 21.27 -13.12 2.47
N GLN A 407 21.28 -14.23 3.21
CA GLN A 407 21.28 -15.58 2.63
C GLN A 407 19.95 -15.89 1.92
N ASN A 408 18.82 -15.49 2.49
CA ASN A 408 17.49 -15.68 1.88
C ASN A 408 17.35 -14.94 0.55
N ARG A 409 18.03 -13.79 0.40
CA ARG A 409 18.11 -13.04 -0.86
C ARG A 409 19.02 -13.71 -1.90
N GLY A 410 19.76 -14.77 -1.52
CA GLY A 410 20.73 -15.45 -2.37
C GLY A 410 22.15 -14.88 -2.27
N GLY A 411 22.39 -14.00 -1.29
CA GLY A 411 23.72 -13.49 -0.97
C GLY A 411 24.53 -14.48 -0.12
N SER A 412 25.83 -14.19 0.03
CA SER A 412 26.73 -14.96 0.90
C SER A 412 27.44 -14.04 1.88
N VAL A 413 27.55 -14.49 3.13
CA VAL A 413 28.39 -13.83 4.15
C VAL A 413 29.75 -14.51 4.13
N VAL A 414 30.75 -13.83 3.54
CA VAL A 414 32.09 -14.39 3.29
C VAL A 414 33.08 -14.18 4.44
N SER A 415 32.74 -13.27 5.35
CA SER A 415 33.54 -12.94 6.53
C SER A 415 32.65 -12.39 7.63
N LEU A 416 32.94 -12.76 8.87
CA LEU A 416 32.30 -12.20 10.05
C LEU A 416 33.39 -11.95 11.08
N SER A 417 33.49 -10.73 11.58
CA SER A 417 34.40 -10.37 12.66
C SER A 417 33.66 -9.62 13.73
N THR A 418 33.97 -9.93 14.99
CA THR A 418 33.42 -9.25 16.14
C THR A 418 34.48 -8.44 16.87
N TYR A 419 34.05 -7.42 17.59
CA TYR A 419 34.94 -6.58 18.40
C TYR A 419 34.39 -6.40 19.82
N GLY A 420 35.30 -6.38 20.79
CA GLY A 420 34.98 -6.11 22.20
C GLY A 420 35.02 -4.62 22.52
N GLU A 421 35.14 -4.29 23.81
CA GLU A 421 35.22 -2.89 24.27
C GLU A 421 36.59 -2.24 24.03
N THR A 422 37.61 -3.01 23.66
CA THR A 422 38.94 -2.47 23.36
C THR A 422 38.94 -1.72 22.02
N ASN A 423 39.49 -0.51 21.99
CA ASN A 423 39.63 0.31 20.77
C ASN A 423 40.67 -0.20 19.75
N ASP A 424 41.12 -1.45 19.86
CA ASP A 424 42.02 -2.05 18.87
C ASP A 424 41.24 -2.77 17.76
N TYR A 425 40.83 -2.00 16.76
CA TYR A 425 40.13 -2.52 15.57
C TYR A 425 41.08 -3.09 14.52
N SER A 426 42.40 -2.97 14.70
CA SER A 426 43.37 -3.47 13.72
C SER A 426 43.27 -4.98 13.55
N ILE A 427 43.20 -5.71 14.67
CA ILE A 427 43.08 -7.17 14.66
C ILE A 427 41.76 -7.60 14.00
N VAL A 428 40.67 -6.90 14.33
CA VAL A 428 39.33 -7.17 13.79
C VAL A 428 39.33 -7.04 12.26
N ILE A 429 39.94 -5.98 11.74
CA ILE A 429 39.99 -5.69 10.30
C ILE A 429 40.95 -6.63 9.58
N LYS A 430 42.11 -6.93 10.16
CA LYS A 430 43.05 -7.91 9.59
C LYS A 430 42.40 -9.29 9.46
N ASN A 431 41.65 -9.73 10.47
CA ASN A 431 40.87 -10.96 10.43
C ASN A 431 39.78 -10.92 9.35
N LEU A 432 39.00 -9.83 9.32
CA LEU A 432 37.92 -9.65 8.33
C LEU A 432 38.43 -9.78 6.89
N LEU A 433 39.58 -9.14 6.60
CA LEU A 433 40.21 -9.07 5.29
C LEU A 433 41.18 -10.24 5.01
N ALA A 434 41.35 -11.16 5.98
CA ALA A 434 42.28 -12.28 5.94
C ALA A 434 43.75 -11.88 5.65
N ILE A 435 44.19 -10.74 6.20
CA ILE A 435 45.55 -10.22 6.02
C ILE A 435 46.58 -11.09 6.76
N ASP A 436 46.24 -11.57 7.96
CA ASP A 436 47.14 -12.40 8.77
C ASP A 436 47.48 -13.74 8.10
N ALA A 437 46.50 -14.36 7.42
CA ALA A 437 46.73 -15.57 6.63
C ALA A 437 47.69 -15.34 5.44
N SER A 438 47.77 -14.09 4.96
CA SER A 438 48.70 -13.67 3.92
C SER A 438 50.12 -13.49 4.48
N GLU A 439 50.24 -12.91 5.68
CA GLU A 439 51.51 -12.74 6.41
C GLU A 439 52.08 -14.09 6.91
N GLU A 440 51.25 -14.99 7.43
CA GLU A 440 51.67 -16.36 7.81
C GLU A 440 52.13 -17.18 6.59
N ARG A 441 51.43 -17.06 5.46
CA ARG A 441 51.85 -17.72 4.22
C ARG A 441 53.21 -17.21 3.76
N LEU A 442 53.48 -15.90 3.90
CA LEU A 442 54.80 -15.34 3.65
C LEU A 442 55.85 -15.88 4.62
N ALA A 443 55.54 -15.95 5.92
CA ALA A 443 56.46 -16.48 6.93
C ALA A 443 56.83 -17.95 6.63
N ASN A 444 55.85 -18.77 6.24
CA ASN A 444 56.05 -20.15 5.80
C ASN A 444 56.84 -20.24 4.47
N LEU A 445 56.62 -19.32 3.53
CA LEU A 445 57.41 -19.29 2.30
C LEU A 445 58.87 -18.86 2.57
N ARG A 446 59.10 -17.94 3.52
CA ARG A 446 60.44 -17.51 3.93
C ARG A 446 61.21 -18.61 4.66
N SER A 447 60.53 -19.46 5.45
CA SER A 447 61.20 -20.58 6.13
C SER A 447 61.60 -21.72 5.17
N LEU A 448 60.93 -21.83 4.02
CA LEU A 448 61.18 -22.85 3.01
C LEU A 448 62.11 -22.41 1.87
N LEU A 449 62.41 -21.12 1.72
CA LEU A 449 63.20 -20.58 0.61
C LEU A 449 64.53 -19.95 1.10
N PRO A 450 65.70 -20.39 0.62
CA PRO A 450 67.02 -19.99 1.14
C PRO A 450 67.52 -18.60 0.72
N ARG A 451 66.69 -17.73 0.11
CA ARG A 451 67.10 -16.40 -0.39
C ARG A 451 66.14 -15.28 0.06
N ASN A 452 66.71 -14.30 0.76
CA ASN A 452 66.04 -13.22 1.51
C ASN A 452 65.33 -12.11 0.69
N ASN A 453 65.01 -12.28 -0.60
CA ASN A 453 64.43 -11.20 -1.41
C ASN A 453 63.00 -11.52 -1.88
N ILE A 454 62.10 -11.83 -0.94
CA ILE A 454 60.66 -11.86 -1.22
C ILE A 454 60.08 -10.51 -0.81
N GLU A 455 59.88 -9.65 -1.80
CA GLU A 455 59.11 -8.41 -1.67
C GLU A 455 57.62 -8.78 -1.60
N PHE A 456 57.01 -8.61 -0.43
CA PHE A 456 55.61 -8.96 -0.19
C PHE A 456 54.83 -7.70 0.11
N ILE A 457 53.81 -7.47 -0.71
CA ILE A 457 52.81 -6.43 -0.49
C ILE A 457 51.55 -7.17 -0.03
N PRO A 458 51.10 -6.99 1.23
CA PRO A 458 49.86 -7.58 1.71
C PRO A 458 48.71 -7.22 0.76
N ARG A 459 48.03 -8.23 0.22
CA ARG A 459 46.83 -8.02 -0.61
C ARG A 459 45.62 -8.49 0.18
N PRO A 460 44.66 -7.61 0.49
CA PRO A 460 43.40 -8.02 1.10
C PRO A 460 42.64 -8.94 0.15
N ARG A 461 41.79 -9.81 0.72
CA ARG A 461 40.85 -10.63 -0.05
C ARG A 461 39.95 -9.74 -0.92
N GLN A 462 39.69 -10.14 -2.16
CA GLN A 462 38.88 -9.39 -3.14
C GLN A 462 37.47 -9.98 -3.31
N ASP A 463 37.07 -10.87 -2.42
CA ASP A 463 35.78 -11.55 -2.45
C ASP A 463 34.72 -10.88 -1.58
N ILE A 464 34.99 -9.69 -1.06
CA ILE A 464 34.03 -8.86 -0.33
C ILE A 464 33.52 -7.77 -1.27
N ASP A 465 32.22 -7.74 -1.53
CA ASP A 465 31.60 -6.69 -2.34
C ASP A 465 31.22 -5.48 -1.47
N PHE A 466 30.80 -5.72 -0.22
CA PHE A 466 30.52 -4.67 0.77
C PHE A 466 30.72 -5.16 2.20
N ILE A 467 30.87 -4.22 3.12
CA ILE A 467 30.93 -4.46 4.57
C ILE A 467 29.64 -3.94 5.20
N PHE A 468 28.97 -4.76 5.99
CA PHE A 468 27.93 -4.32 6.91
C PHE A 468 28.54 -4.07 8.29
N LEU A 469 28.34 -2.85 8.80
CA LEU A 469 28.90 -2.37 10.05
C LEU A 469 27.79 -2.07 11.05
N VAL A 470 27.82 -2.76 12.18
CA VAL A 470 27.03 -2.40 13.36
C VAL A 470 27.98 -1.72 14.33
N ALA A 471 27.78 -0.42 14.57
CA ALA A 471 28.62 0.37 15.45
C ALA A 471 27.87 1.61 15.97
N ASN A 472 28.35 2.17 17.08
CA ASN A 472 27.99 3.52 17.52
C ASN A 472 28.89 4.57 16.84
N PRO A 473 28.61 5.89 16.95
CA PRO A 473 29.34 6.91 16.20
C PRO A 473 30.84 6.96 16.54
N ARG A 474 31.18 6.78 17.82
CA ARG A 474 32.58 6.74 18.26
C ARG A 474 33.34 5.56 17.67
N GLN A 475 32.72 4.39 17.64
CA GLN A 475 33.32 3.17 17.09
C GLN A 475 33.46 3.27 15.56
N ALA A 476 32.42 3.74 14.87
CA ALA A 476 32.44 3.90 13.42
C ALA A 476 33.54 4.87 12.95
N ARG A 477 33.73 5.99 13.67
CA ARG A 477 34.82 6.97 13.44
C ARG A 477 36.22 6.37 13.61
N LEU A 478 36.38 5.25 14.29
CA LEU A 478 37.66 4.54 14.42
C LEU A 478 37.78 3.39 13.42
N ILE A 479 36.70 2.64 13.18
CA ILE A 479 36.69 1.48 12.29
C ILE A 479 36.88 1.90 10.83
N LYS A 480 36.18 2.94 10.36
CA LYS A 480 36.23 3.33 8.94
C LYS A 480 37.61 3.84 8.48
N PRO A 481 38.32 4.71 9.23
CA PRO A 481 39.71 5.05 8.90
C PRO A 481 40.64 3.84 8.96
N THR A 482 40.44 2.92 9.91
CA THR A 482 41.26 1.70 10.01
C THR A 482 41.04 0.77 8.81
N LEU A 483 39.81 0.65 8.29
CA LEU A 483 39.51 -0.05 7.04
C LEU A 483 40.27 0.57 5.87
N ALA A 484 40.31 1.91 5.80
CA ALA A 484 41.05 2.62 4.76
C ALA A 484 42.56 2.37 4.85
N PHE A 485 43.12 2.35 6.06
CA PHE A 485 44.53 2.05 6.32
C PHE A 485 44.93 0.64 5.84
N TYR A 486 44.07 -0.36 6.03
CA TYR A 486 44.29 -1.74 5.56
C TYR A 486 43.80 -2.00 4.12
N PHE A 487 43.81 -0.96 3.26
CA PHE A 487 43.48 -1.03 1.83
C PHE A 487 42.04 -1.46 1.48
N ALA A 488 41.10 -1.37 2.43
CA ALA A 488 39.66 -1.58 2.20
C ALA A 488 38.89 -0.26 2.01
N ALA A 489 39.58 0.83 1.64
CA ALA A 489 38.97 2.15 1.44
C ALA A 489 37.85 2.14 0.38
N ASN A 490 38.03 1.34 -0.67
CA ASN A 490 37.11 1.26 -1.81
C ASN A 490 35.94 0.29 -1.61
N ILE A 491 35.92 -0.45 -0.50
CA ILE A 491 34.81 -1.34 -0.20
C ILE A 491 33.67 -0.49 0.40
N PRO A 492 32.48 -0.46 -0.21
CA PRO A 492 31.33 0.23 0.34
C PRO A 492 31.00 -0.29 1.74
N VAL A 493 30.76 0.63 2.68
CA VAL A 493 30.34 0.29 4.04
C VAL A 493 28.88 0.67 4.18
N PHE A 494 28.06 -0.31 4.52
CA PHE A 494 26.68 -0.13 4.89
C PHE A 494 26.52 -0.29 6.39
N ALA A 495 25.64 0.45 7.02
CA ALA A 495 25.48 0.45 8.47
C ALA A 495 24.04 0.70 8.90
N LEU A 496 23.81 0.49 10.21
CA LEU A 496 22.63 1.00 10.89
C LEU A 496 22.78 2.50 11.19
N PRO A 497 21.68 3.27 11.29
CA PRO A 497 21.70 4.70 11.63
C PRO A 497 22.42 5.01 12.95
N SER A 498 22.61 4.03 13.84
CA SER A 498 23.40 4.18 15.07
C SER A 498 24.86 4.62 14.87
N VAL A 499 25.41 4.57 13.65
CA VAL A 499 26.74 5.10 13.35
C VAL A 499 26.78 6.63 13.29
N PHE A 500 25.63 7.29 13.26
CA PHE A 500 25.50 8.73 13.17
C PHE A 500 24.84 9.30 14.43
N ASP A 501 25.35 10.42 14.95
CA ASP A 501 24.84 11.07 16.16
C ASP A 501 23.77 12.13 15.88
N GLY A 502 23.35 12.29 14.62
CA GLY A 502 22.32 13.24 14.23
C GLY A 502 22.81 14.67 14.03
N ILE A 503 24.13 14.93 14.08
CA ILE A 503 24.71 16.27 13.93
C ILE A 503 25.49 16.34 12.60
N PRO A 504 24.90 16.85 11.49
CA PRO A 504 25.53 16.83 10.17
C PRO A 504 26.85 17.61 10.10
N GLU A 505 26.90 18.79 10.72
CA GLU A 505 28.01 19.76 10.64
C GLU A 505 29.19 19.47 11.59
N SER A 506 29.27 18.25 12.14
CA SER A 506 30.40 17.87 12.99
C SER A 506 31.66 17.61 12.14
N THR A 507 32.79 18.24 12.51
CA THR A 507 34.08 17.98 11.86
C THR A 507 34.52 16.52 11.96
N ASP A 508 34.03 15.81 12.98
CA ASP A 508 34.32 14.41 13.24
C ASP A 508 33.60 13.46 12.26
N ASN A 509 32.63 13.97 11.49
CA ASN A 509 31.93 13.16 10.48
C ASN A 509 32.78 12.88 9.24
N ARG A 510 33.91 13.58 9.06
CA ARG A 510 34.86 13.29 7.98
C ARG A 510 35.35 11.83 8.04
N ASP A 511 35.46 11.26 9.23
CA ASP A 511 35.90 9.88 9.43
C ASP A 511 34.80 8.86 9.11
N LEU A 512 33.55 9.30 8.94
CA LEU A 512 32.39 8.49 8.55
C LEU A 512 32.10 8.55 7.04
N GLU A 513 32.86 9.34 6.28
CA GLU A 513 32.64 9.54 4.84
C GLU A 513 32.59 8.21 4.07
N GLY A 514 31.59 8.10 3.19
CA GLY A 514 31.35 6.90 2.37
C GLY A 514 30.65 5.73 3.09
N ILE A 515 30.17 5.92 4.33
CA ILE A 515 29.24 4.97 4.98
C ILE A 515 27.81 5.28 4.53
N TRP A 516 27.08 4.24 4.12
CA TRP A 516 25.66 4.30 3.75
C TRP A 516 24.80 3.69 4.85
N PHE A 517 23.75 4.38 5.29
CA PHE A 517 22.76 3.85 6.22
C PHE A 517 21.36 4.33 5.82
N ALA A 518 20.33 3.61 6.25
CA ALA A 518 18.94 4.03 6.11
C ALA A 518 18.49 4.74 7.39
N ASP A 519 17.67 5.78 7.25
CA ASP A 519 17.09 6.51 8.37
C ASP A 519 15.73 7.07 7.97
N ALA A 520 14.98 7.61 8.93
CA ALA A 520 13.68 8.18 8.71
C ALA A 520 13.73 9.33 7.68
N PRO A 521 12.79 9.40 6.72
CA PRO A 521 12.69 10.50 5.75
C PRO A 521 12.62 11.90 6.40
N TRP A 522 12.17 11.95 7.66
CA TRP A 522 12.19 13.13 8.52
C TRP A 522 13.53 13.87 8.56
N LEU A 523 14.65 13.15 8.41
CA LEU A 523 15.98 13.78 8.38
C LEU A 523 16.26 14.56 7.09
N LEU A 524 15.66 14.16 5.96
CA LEU A 524 15.93 14.73 4.63
C LEU A 524 15.15 16.01 4.37
N GLU A 525 13.94 16.11 4.88
CA GLU A 525 13.06 17.25 4.63
C GLU A 525 13.13 18.28 5.75
N ASP A 526 13.20 19.56 5.39
CA ASP A 526 13.14 20.67 6.33
C ASP A 526 11.73 21.25 6.38
N GLY A 527 10.83 20.49 6.99
CA GLY A 527 9.45 20.92 7.24
C GLY A 527 9.34 21.94 8.38
N SER A 528 8.27 22.75 8.37
CA SER A 528 8.00 23.73 9.44
C SER A 528 7.85 23.07 10.81
N LEU A 529 7.29 21.86 10.88
CA LEU A 529 7.17 21.11 12.13
C LEU A 529 8.56 20.73 12.68
N LYS A 530 9.46 20.24 11.82
CA LYS A 530 10.84 19.88 12.18
C LYS A 530 11.61 21.08 12.73
N GLN A 531 11.47 22.24 12.10
CA GLN A 531 12.10 23.48 12.58
C GLN A 531 11.56 23.89 13.96
N LYS A 532 10.24 23.82 14.19
CA LYS A 532 9.65 24.11 15.51
C LYS A 532 10.16 23.14 16.57
N ILE A 533 10.12 21.83 16.29
CA ILE A 533 10.63 20.79 17.20
C ILE A 533 12.09 21.04 17.55
N ASN A 534 12.96 21.30 16.56
CA ASN A 534 14.38 21.53 16.81
C ASN A 534 14.66 22.80 17.64
N ASN A 535 13.77 23.80 17.57
CA ASN A 535 13.91 25.05 18.31
C ASN A 535 13.32 24.97 19.74
N GLU A 536 12.24 24.21 19.92
CA GLU A 536 11.43 24.21 21.15
C GLU A 536 11.68 22.99 22.04
N LEU A 537 12.09 21.86 21.47
CA LEU A 537 12.31 20.61 22.18
C LEU A 537 13.80 20.27 22.28
N ARG A 538 14.17 19.59 23.37
CA ARG A 538 15.54 19.08 23.53
C ARG A 538 15.68 17.79 22.72
N SER A 539 16.83 17.61 22.08
CA SER A 539 17.17 16.31 21.49
C SER A 539 17.16 15.23 22.57
N ALA A 540 16.30 14.23 22.42
CA ALA A 540 16.30 13.08 23.31
C ALA A 540 17.64 12.34 23.19
N GLN A 541 18.40 12.28 24.28
CA GLN A 541 19.62 11.48 24.33
C GLN A 541 19.25 10.05 24.75
N GLY A 542 19.43 9.11 23.83
CA GLY A 542 19.25 7.68 24.04
C GLY A 542 19.61 6.91 22.78
N SER A 543 20.11 5.68 22.92
CA SER A 543 20.17 4.77 21.78
C SER A 543 18.75 4.46 21.33
N SER A 544 18.50 4.43 20.02
CA SER A 544 17.32 3.78 19.44
C SER A 544 17.32 2.25 19.63
N GLN A 545 18.22 1.74 20.48
CA GLN A 545 18.54 0.33 20.69
C GLN A 545 18.38 -0.03 22.15
#